data_AF-A0A941EPH5-F1
#
_entry.id   AF-A0A941EPH5-F1
#
_cell.length_a   1.000
_cell.length_b   1.000
_cell.length_c   1.000
_cell.angle_alpha   90.00
_cell.angle_beta   90.00
_cell.angle_gamma   90.00
#
_symmetry.space_group_name_H-M   'P 1'
#
loop_
_entity.id
_entity.type
_entity.pdbx_description
1 polymer ?
#
loop_
_entity_poly.entity_id
_entity_poly.type
_entity_poly.pdbx_seq_one_letter_code
_entity_poly.pdbx_strand_id
1 'polypeptide(L)'
;MPVRRFGELESVVMERIWRLGRPVVVRDVYEDLKAERAIAYTTVMTVMDKLHSKGWLRRESRGRAYEYEAVAAKEAYTARLMRDALATSENQAAAFVHFLGQLTEQETRALQAALEICPPAQPTADDADAAASDTPAADASGIAAAAAAATAAPAEPGDPAAPAGASSSAD
;
A
#
# COMPACT_ATOMS: atom_id res chain seq x y z
N MET A 1 -12.37 6.08 -8.98
CA MET A 1 -12.20 4.75 -9.62
C MET A 1 -11.30 3.91 -8.75
N PRO A 2 -11.72 2.71 -8.33
CA PRO A 2 -10.93 1.86 -7.43
C PRO A 2 -9.60 1.48 -8.08
N VAL A 3 -8.50 1.67 -7.37
CA VAL A 3 -7.17 1.22 -7.79
C VAL A 3 -7.18 -0.30 -7.91
N ARG A 4 -7.03 -0.79 -9.14
CA ARG A 4 -6.83 -2.22 -9.39
C ARG A 4 -5.45 -2.58 -8.88
N ARG A 5 -5.38 -3.42 -7.83
CA ARG A 5 -4.13 -4.05 -7.41
C ARG A 5 -3.47 -4.71 -8.62
N PHE A 6 -2.16 -4.56 -8.74
CA PHE A 6 -1.41 -5.24 -9.78
C PHE A 6 -1.47 -6.75 -9.56
N GLY A 7 -1.61 -7.50 -10.65
CA GLY A 7 -1.28 -8.93 -10.64
C GLY A 7 0.24 -9.12 -10.44
N GLU A 8 0.66 -10.34 -10.09
CA GLU A 8 2.07 -10.67 -9.80
C GLU A 8 3.03 -10.23 -10.92
N LEU A 9 2.67 -10.46 -12.19
CA LEU A 9 3.51 -10.06 -13.31
C LEU A 9 3.43 -8.55 -13.61
N GLU A 10 2.29 -7.92 -13.32
CA GLU A 10 2.12 -6.47 -13.48
C GLU A 10 2.99 -5.70 -12.48
N SER A 11 3.06 -6.17 -11.22
CA SER A 11 3.92 -5.57 -10.19
C SER A 11 5.39 -5.70 -10.54
N VAL A 12 5.80 -6.88 -11.01
CA VAL A 12 7.18 -7.13 -11.45
C VAL A 12 7.56 -6.24 -12.64
N VAL A 13 6.67 -6.09 -13.64
CA VAL A 13 6.90 -5.19 -14.78
C VAL A 13 7.01 -3.73 -14.33
N MET A 14 6.09 -3.24 -13.49
CA MET A 14 6.14 -1.88 -12.97
C MET A 14 7.41 -1.59 -12.18
N GLU A 15 7.88 -2.56 -11.38
CA GLU A 15 9.13 -2.44 -10.63
C GLU A 15 10.34 -2.22 -11.55
N ARG A 16 10.42 -2.91 -12.69
CA ARG A 16 11.52 -2.70 -13.65
C ARG A 16 11.43 -1.32 -14.29
N ILE A 17 10.22 -0.90 -14.67
CA ILE A 17 10.00 0.41 -15.30
C ILE A 17 10.39 1.53 -14.33
N TRP A 18 9.98 1.44 -13.06
CA TRP A 18 10.38 2.42 -12.04
C TRP A 18 11.88 2.43 -11.80
N ARG A 19 12.52 1.26 -11.73
CA ARG A 19 13.98 1.16 -11.57
C ARG A 19 14.75 1.79 -12.73
N LEU A 20 14.25 1.65 -13.95
CA LEU A 20 14.88 2.24 -15.13
C LEU A 20 14.74 3.77 -15.17
N GLY A 21 13.69 4.34 -14.57
CA GLY A 21 13.55 5.78 -14.37
C GLY A 21 13.51 6.62 -15.65
N ARG A 22 13.23 6.01 -16.80
CA ARG A 22 13.17 6.64 -18.12
C ARG A 22 12.08 5.99 -18.99
N PRO A 23 11.69 6.60 -20.12
CA PRO A 23 10.89 5.91 -21.13
C PRO A 23 11.60 4.64 -21.62
N VAL A 24 10.84 3.55 -21.73
CA VAL A 24 11.34 2.21 -22.08
C VAL A 24 10.51 1.56 -23.17
N VAL A 25 11.16 0.76 -24.01
CA VAL A 25 10.47 -0.11 -24.96
C VAL A 25 10.24 -1.49 -24.34
N VAL A 26 9.32 -2.28 -24.91
CA VAL A 26 9.04 -3.65 -24.46
C VAL A 26 10.31 -4.51 -24.40
N ARG A 27 11.25 -4.30 -25.32
CA ARG A 27 12.54 -4.99 -25.34
C ARG A 27 13.38 -4.72 -24.09
N ASP A 28 13.42 -3.48 -23.61
CA ASP A 28 14.22 -3.12 -22.42
C ASP A 28 13.73 -3.91 -21.20
N VAL A 29 12.42 -3.92 -20.98
CA VAL A 29 11.79 -4.65 -19.87
C VAL A 29 11.93 -6.17 -20.04
N TYR A 30 11.80 -6.67 -21.28
CA TYR A 30 11.95 -8.09 -21.56
C TYR A 30 13.37 -8.61 -21.26
N GLU A 31 14.41 -7.92 -21.73
CA GLU A 31 15.79 -8.37 -21.51
C GLU A 31 16.15 -8.35 -20.02
N ASP A 32 15.67 -7.34 -19.30
CA ASP A 32 15.86 -7.23 -17.85
C ASP A 32 15.15 -8.38 -17.09
N LEU A 33 13.89 -8.69 -17.45
CA LEU A 33 13.13 -9.77 -16.82
C LEU A 33 13.63 -11.17 -17.17
N LYS A 34 14.13 -11.36 -18.40
CA LYS A 34 14.64 -12.64 -18.88
C LYS A 34 15.84 -13.12 -18.07
N ALA A 35 16.61 -12.21 -17.47
CA ALA A 35 17.75 -12.55 -16.63
C ALA A 35 17.35 -13.31 -15.35
N GLU A 36 16.12 -13.10 -14.87
CA GLU A 36 15.64 -13.68 -13.61
C GLU A 36 14.57 -14.76 -13.82
N ARG A 37 13.86 -14.75 -14.96
CA ARG A 37 12.74 -15.67 -15.22
C ARG A 37 12.62 -16.02 -16.70
N ALA A 38 12.27 -17.28 -16.97
CA ALA A 38 11.80 -17.69 -18.29
C ALA A 38 10.42 -17.03 -18.59
N ILE A 39 10.42 -16.06 -19.50
CA ILE A 39 9.22 -15.34 -19.93
C ILE A 39 9.24 -15.14 -21.45
N ALA A 40 8.06 -15.16 -22.08
CA ALA A 40 7.93 -14.86 -23.50
C ALA A 40 7.82 -13.35 -23.72
N TYR A 41 8.39 -12.87 -24.83
CA TYR A 41 8.36 -11.44 -25.21
C TYR A 41 6.92 -10.91 -25.32
N THR A 42 6.02 -11.67 -25.94
CA THR A 42 4.61 -11.30 -26.11
C THR A 42 3.86 -11.20 -24.79
N THR A 43 4.29 -11.93 -23.76
CA THR A 43 3.73 -11.81 -22.41
C THR A 43 4.07 -10.45 -21.83
N VAL A 44 5.34 -10.02 -21.91
CA VAL A 44 5.76 -8.67 -21.45
C VAL A 44 5.02 -7.60 -22.23
N MET A 45 4.93 -7.74 -23.55
CA MET A 45 4.18 -6.82 -24.42
C MET A 45 2.72 -6.70 -23.97
N THR A 46 2.04 -7.82 -23.75
CA THR A 46 0.62 -7.84 -23.34
C THR A 46 0.43 -7.24 -21.96
N VAL A 47 1.35 -7.48 -21.02
CA VAL A 47 1.27 -6.91 -19.67
C VAL A 47 1.47 -5.41 -19.70
N MET A 48 2.44 -4.91 -20.47
CA MET A 48 2.65 -3.46 -20.64
C MET A 48 1.44 -2.80 -21.31
N ASP A 49 0.80 -3.46 -22.28
CA ASP A 49 -0.42 -2.96 -22.92
C ASP A 49 -1.63 -2.94 -21.96
N LYS A 50 -1.76 -3.96 -21.10
CA LYS A 50 -2.76 -3.97 -20.01
C LYS A 50 -2.52 -2.85 -19.01
N LEU A 51 -1.27 -2.61 -18.60
CA LEU A 51 -0.90 -1.52 -17.69
C LEU A 51 -1.20 -0.16 -18.32
N HIS A 52 -0.94 0.01 -19.61
CA HIS A 52 -1.33 1.20 -20.36
C HIS A 52 -2.85 1.39 -20.40
N SER A 53 -3.60 0.34 -20.72
CA SER A 53 -5.08 0.37 -20.74
C SER A 53 -5.69 0.69 -19.37
N LYS A 54 -5.01 0.30 -18.29
CA LYS A 54 -5.36 0.64 -16.90
C LYS A 54 -4.92 2.06 -16.48
N GLY A 55 -4.19 2.78 -17.33
CA GLY A 55 -3.71 4.14 -17.07
C GLY A 55 -2.43 4.24 -16.24
N TRP A 56 -1.68 3.14 -16.06
CA TRP A 56 -0.43 3.13 -15.29
C TRP A 56 0.79 3.50 -16.11
N LEU A 57 0.73 3.23 -17.42
CA LEU A 57 1.76 3.60 -18.37
C LEU A 57 1.18 4.57 -19.40
N ARG A 58 1.93 5.61 -19.71
CA ARG A 58 1.73 6.40 -20.92
C ARG A 58 2.50 5.72 -22.05
N ARG A 59 1.96 5.75 -23.26
CA ARG A 59 2.60 5.18 -24.45
C ARG A 59 2.72 6.23 -25.53
N GLU A 60 3.90 6.38 -26.10
CA GLU A 60 4.16 7.29 -27.21
C GLU A 60 4.76 6.53 -28.39
N SER A 61 4.33 6.88 -29.60
CA SER A 61 4.85 6.26 -30.83
C SER A 61 6.20 6.86 -31.16
N ARG A 62 7.24 6.03 -31.26
CA ARG A 62 8.57 6.45 -31.67
C ARG A 62 9.07 5.57 -32.81
N GLY A 63 8.85 6.07 -34.03
CA GLY A 63 9.20 5.35 -35.26
C GLY A 63 8.39 4.06 -35.42
N ARG A 64 9.06 2.91 -35.32
CA ARG A 64 8.42 1.57 -35.47
C ARG A 64 8.07 0.89 -34.14
N ALA A 65 8.37 1.53 -33.02
CA ALA A 65 8.14 0.98 -31.69
C ALA A 65 7.35 1.96 -30.82
N TYR A 66 6.76 1.44 -29.75
CA TYR A 66 6.16 2.24 -28.70
C TYR A 66 7.11 2.35 -27.51
N GLU A 67 7.31 3.57 -27.03
CA GLU A 67 7.93 3.85 -25.75
C GLU A 67 6.85 3.98 -24.68
N TYR A 68 7.13 3.43 -23.50
CA TYR A 68 6.26 3.41 -22.35
C TYR A 68 6.94 4.14 -21.19
N GLU A 69 6.16 4.92 -20.46
CA GLU A 69 6.63 5.66 -19.28
C GLU A 69 5.62 5.50 -18.14
N ALA A 70 6.12 5.37 -16.91
CA ALA A 70 5.27 5.29 -15.73
C ALA A 70 4.57 6.63 -15.47
N VAL A 71 3.24 6.60 -15.31
CA VAL A 71 2.43 7.81 -15.08
C VAL A 71 2.66 8.40 -13.68
N ALA A 72 3.11 7.60 -12.73
CA ALA A 72 3.40 8.02 -11.37
C ALA A 72 4.58 7.24 -10.78
N ALA A 73 5.29 7.87 -9.84
CA ALA A 73 6.33 7.22 -9.05
C ALA A 73 5.76 6.08 -8.17
N LYS A 74 6.61 5.14 -7.74
CA LYS A 74 6.23 4.00 -6.90
C LYS A 74 5.60 4.47 -5.58
N GLU A 75 6.13 5.54 -5.01
CA GLU A 75 5.66 6.15 -3.76
C GLU A 75 4.26 6.75 -3.94
N ALA A 76 4.04 7.45 -5.07
CA ALA A 76 2.73 8.00 -5.41
C ALA A 76 1.68 6.90 -5.65
N TYR A 77 2.09 5.75 -6.20
CA TYR A 77 1.24 4.56 -6.29
C TYR A 77 0.85 4.02 -4.91
N THR A 78 1.84 3.81 -4.03
CA THR A 78 1.61 3.33 -2.67
C THR A 78 0.69 4.27 -1.88
N ALA A 79 0.94 5.59 -1.95
CA ALA A 79 0.08 6.58 -1.32
C ALA A 79 -1.37 6.52 -1.83
N ARG A 80 -1.54 6.30 -3.14
CA ARG A 80 -2.87 6.14 -3.75
C ARG A 80 -3.56 4.84 -3.30
N LEU A 81 -2.83 3.73 -3.15
CA LEU A 81 -3.36 2.49 -2.57
C LEU A 81 -3.82 2.69 -1.12
N MET A 82 -3.01 3.36 -0.30
CA MET A 82 -3.35 3.66 1.09
C MET A 82 -4.63 4.50 1.18
N ARG A 83 -4.74 5.56 0.37
CA ARG A 83 -5.93 6.41 0.32
C ARG A 83 -7.18 5.65 -0.12
N ASP A 84 -7.08 4.84 -1.18
CA ASP A 84 -8.21 4.07 -1.68
C ASP A 84 -8.68 3.03 -0.65
N ALA A 85 -7.75 2.35 0.02
CA ALA A 85 -8.09 1.43 1.11
C ALA A 85 -8.80 2.16 2.26
N LEU A 86 -8.28 3.31 2.69
CA LEU A 86 -8.91 4.14 3.70
C LEU A 86 -10.32 4.60 3.30
N ALA A 87 -10.52 4.95 2.03
CA ALA A 87 -11.81 5.38 1.50
C ALA A 87 -12.88 4.27 1.49
N THR A 88 -12.50 3.00 1.61
CA THR A 88 -13.44 1.88 1.78
C THR A 88 -13.91 1.67 3.21
N SER A 89 -13.26 2.29 4.21
CA SER A 89 -13.65 2.18 5.61
C SER A 89 -14.86 3.05 5.93
N GLU A 90 -15.86 2.48 6.58
CA GLU A 90 -17.02 3.21 7.12
C GLU A 90 -16.61 4.16 8.26
N ASN A 91 -15.57 3.80 9.01
CA ASN A 91 -14.97 4.63 10.07
C ASN A 91 -13.48 4.82 9.82
N GLN A 92 -13.12 5.93 9.19
CA GLN A 92 -11.73 6.24 8.85
C GLN A 92 -10.88 6.53 10.10
N ALA A 93 -11.45 7.14 11.14
CA ALA A 93 -10.74 7.43 12.38
C ALA A 93 -10.29 6.13 13.08
N ALA A 94 -11.17 5.15 13.18
CA ALA A 94 -10.83 3.84 13.73
C ALA A 94 -9.77 3.11 12.90
N ALA A 95 -9.89 3.16 11.56
CA ALA A 95 -8.88 2.59 10.67
C ALA A 95 -7.49 3.20 10.88
N PHE A 96 -7.41 4.52 11.12
CA PHE A 96 -6.15 5.18 11.46
C PHE A 96 -5.58 4.71 12.80
N VAL A 97 -6.41 4.56 13.84
CA VAL A 97 -5.97 4.06 15.15
C VAL A 97 -5.35 2.66 15.01
N HIS A 98 -6.04 1.74 14.32
CA HIS A 98 -5.51 0.41 14.08
C HIS A 98 -4.25 0.41 13.23
N PHE A 99 -4.17 1.27 12.20
CA PHE A 99 -2.98 1.41 11.36
C PHE A 99 -1.78 1.91 12.16
N LEU A 100 -1.95 2.97 12.95
CA LEU A 100 -0.90 3.52 13.80
C LEU A 100 -0.41 2.50 14.84
N GLY A 101 -1.30 1.66 15.38
CA GLY A 101 -0.94 0.58 16.29
C GLY A 101 -0.15 -0.58 15.66
N GLN A 102 -0.10 -0.66 14.33
CA GLN A 102 0.66 -1.70 13.59
C GLN A 102 2.03 -1.20 13.08
N LEU A 103 2.30 0.12 13.16
CA LEU A 103 3.55 0.68 12.67
C LEU A 103 4.72 0.29 13.56
N THR A 104 5.85 -0.02 12.91
CA THR A 104 7.14 -0.14 13.59
C THR A 104 7.65 1.22 14.07
N GLU A 105 8.66 1.22 14.95
CA GLU A 105 9.30 2.48 15.38
C GLU A 105 9.86 3.27 14.19
N GLN A 106 10.47 2.59 13.21
CA GLN A 106 11.04 3.22 12.04
C GLN A 106 9.97 3.87 11.16
N GLU A 107 8.85 3.18 10.94
CA GLU A 107 7.72 3.71 10.17
C GLU A 107 7.05 4.88 10.89
N THR A 108 6.94 4.81 12.22
CA THR A 108 6.40 5.89 13.05
C THR A 108 7.26 7.15 12.94
N ARG A 109 8.59 7.02 13.04
CA ARG A 109 9.53 8.15 12.84
C ARG A 109 9.42 8.73 11.43
N ALA A 110 9.33 7.87 10.42
CA ALA A 110 9.14 8.31 9.04
C ALA A 110 7.82 9.08 8.84
N LEU A 111 6.73 8.61 9.45
CA LEU A 111 5.44 9.28 9.42
C LEU A 111 5.48 10.65 10.12
N GLN A 112 6.11 10.73 11.30
CA GLN A 112 6.28 12.00 12.01
C GLN A 112 7.07 13.02 11.18
N ALA A 113 8.21 12.61 10.61
CA ALA A 113 8.99 13.48 9.73
C ALA A 113 8.19 13.93 8.50
N ALA A 114 7.36 13.04 7.92
CA ALA A 114 6.51 13.39 6.80
C ALA A 114 5.43 14.43 7.17
N LEU A 115 4.84 14.35 8.37
CA LEU A 115 3.87 15.33 8.88
C LEU A 115 4.50 16.69 9.17
N GLU A 116 5.77 16.73 9.59
CA GLU A 116 6.52 17.98 9.76
C GLU A 116 6.76 18.67 8.41
N ILE A 117 7.08 17.90 7.36
CA ILE A 117 7.33 18.41 6.01
C ILE A 117 6.01 18.83 5.33
N CYS A 118 4.93 18.09 5.55
CA CYS A 118 3.62 18.31 4.97
C CYS A 118 2.57 18.43 6.07
N PRO A 119 2.47 19.62 6.71
CA PRO A 119 1.49 19.82 7.78
C PRO A 119 0.07 19.65 7.23
N PRO A 120 -0.83 18.97 7.96
CA PRO A 120 -2.21 18.85 7.54
C PRO A 120 -2.80 20.26 7.40
N ALA A 121 -3.44 20.53 6.26
CA ALA A 121 -4.05 21.82 5.96
C ALA A 121 -4.91 22.25 7.15
N GLN A 122 -4.48 23.31 7.84
CA GLN A 122 -5.25 23.85 8.95
C GLN A 122 -6.57 24.37 8.36
N PRO A 123 -7.74 24.02 8.93
CA PRO A 123 -8.99 24.62 8.49
C PRO A 123 -8.85 26.13 8.70
N THR A 124 -8.92 26.88 7.61
CA THR A 124 -8.89 28.34 7.67
C THR A 124 -10.12 28.80 8.44
N ALA A 125 -9.94 29.78 9.33
CA ALA A 125 -10.97 30.30 10.23
C ALA A 125 -12.27 30.79 9.55
N ASP A 126 -12.31 30.86 8.21
CA ASP A 126 -13.50 31.19 7.41
C ASP A 126 -14.54 30.04 7.36
N ASP A 127 -14.12 28.78 7.58
CA ASP A 127 -15.05 27.63 7.64
C ASP A 127 -15.75 27.52 9.00
N ALA A 128 -15.33 28.31 10.01
CA ALA A 128 -15.90 28.28 11.35
C ALA A 128 -17.27 28.97 11.44
N ASP A 129 -17.62 29.86 10.50
CA ASP A 129 -18.93 30.54 10.47
C ASP A 129 -19.98 29.79 9.62
N ALA A 130 -19.55 28.91 8.71
CA ALA A 130 -20.45 28.08 7.90
C ALA A 130 -20.83 26.74 8.57
N ALA A 131 -19.96 26.19 9.42
CA ALA A 131 -20.21 24.91 10.10
C ALA A 131 -21.22 24.97 11.26
N ALA A 132 -21.71 26.17 11.62
CA ALA A 132 -22.66 26.36 12.72
C ALA A 132 -24.11 25.97 12.40
N SER A 133 -24.43 25.48 11.20
CA SER A 133 -25.82 25.15 10.85
C SER A 133 -26.09 23.76 10.25
N ASP A 134 -25.07 22.92 9.96
CA ASP A 134 -25.35 21.53 9.57
C ASP A 134 -24.17 20.58 9.78
N THR A 135 -23.79 20.34 11.05
CA THR A 135 -22.92 19.22 11.42
C THR A 135 -23.76 18.14 12.09
N PRO A 136 -23.97 16.94 11.51
CA PRO A 136 -24.20 15.77 12.33
C PRO A 136 -22.88 15.49 13.03
N ALA A 137 -22.84 15.74 14.33
CA ALA A 137 -21.68 15.53 15.18
C ALA A 137 -21.15 14.09 14.98
N ALA A 138 -20.04 13.95 14.24
CA ALA A 138 -19.18 12.80 14.40
C ALA A 138 -18.61 12.93 15.82
N ASP A 139 -19.10 12.09 16.72
CA ASP A 139 -18.79 12.22 18.13
C ASP A 139 -17.28 12.07 18.38
N ALA A 140 -16.72 12.95 19.18
CA ALA A 140 -15.41 12.74 19.78
C ALA A 140 -15.38 11.45 20.63
N SER A 141 -16.56 10.90 20.96
CA SER A 141 -16.75 9.62 21.63
C SER A 141 -16.36 8.42 20.76
N GLY A 142 -16.45 8.50 19.42
CA GLY A 142 -16.12 7.43 18.50
C GLY A 142 -14.62 7.22 18.31
N ILE A 143 -13.83 8.28 18.39
CA ILE A 143 -12.36 8.21 18.37
C ILE A 143 -11.85 7.60 19.68
N ALA A 144 -12.43 7.99 20.82
CA ALA A 144 -12.13 7.41 22.13
C ALA A 144 -12.61 5.95 22.25
N ALA A 145 -13.76 5.61 21.68
CA ALA A 145 -14.28 4.23 21.67
C ALA A 145 -13.47 3.32 20.74
N ALA A 146 -13.04 3.81 19.57
CA ALA A 146 -12.15 3.07 18.67
C ALA A 146 -10.76 2.84 19.31
N ALA A 147 -10.24 3.82 20.04
CA ALA A 147 -9.01 3.67 20.83
C ALA A 147 -9.17 2.66 21.97
N ALA A 148 -10.34 2.57 22.61
CA ALA A 148 -10.60 1.62 23.68
C ALA A 148 -10.76 0.15 23.19
N ALA A 149 -11.21 -0.07 21.95
CA ALA A 149 -11.38 -1.40 21.38
C ALA A 149 -10.07 -2.02 20.86
N ALA A 150 -9.05 -1.22 20.54
CA ALA A 150 -7.77 -1.69 20.01
C ALA A 150 -6.79 -2.20 21.10
N THR A 151 -7.08 -1.95 22.39
CA THR A 151 -6.18 -2.25 23.52
C THR A 151 -6.33 -3.67 24.09
N ALA A 152 -7.19 -4.52 23.52
CA ALA A 152 -7.36 -5.90 23.96
C ALA A 152 -6.28 -6.82 23.33
N ALA A 153 -5.15 -6.95 24.01
CA ALA A 153 -4.11 -7.92 23.67
C ALA A 153 -4.66 -9.37 23.76
N PRO A 154 -4.32 -10.28 22.82
CA PRO A 154 -4.62 -11.69 23.00
C PRO A 154 -3.70 -12.28 24.07
N ALA A 155 -4.31 -12.88 25.09
CA ALA A 155 -3.63 -13.66 26.12
C ALA A 155 -2.87 -14.84 25.48
N GLU A 156 -1.60 -15.01 25.85
CA GLU A 156 -0.80 -16.15 25.43
C GLU A 156 -1.43 -17.48 25.90
N PRO A 157 -1.57 -18.49 25.01
CA PRO A 157 -1.93 -19.83 25.45
C PRO A 157 -0.72 -20.49 26.13
N GLY A 158 -0.94 -20.88 27.39
CA GLY A 158 0.05 -21.51 28.26
C GLY A 158 0.65 -22.80 27.71
N ASP A 159 1.94 -22.95 28.03
CA ASP A 159 2.80 -24.09 27.76
C ASP A 159 2.24 -25.39 28.40
N PRO A 160 2.02 -26.49 27.65
CA PRO A 160 1.63 -27.75 28.25
C PRO A 160 2.86 -28.49 28.79
N ALA A 161 2.85 -28.69 30.10
CA ALA A 161 3.79 -29.47 30.89
C ALA A 161 4.13 -30.84 30.27
N ALA A 162 5.43 -31.14 30.21
CA ALA A 162 5.96 -32.47 29.94
C ALA A 162 5.66 -33.43 31.11
N PRO A 163 5.24 -34.68 30.86
CA PRO A 163 5.16 -35.67 31.93
C PRO A 163 6.52 -36.35 32.14
N ALA A 164 6.97 -36.33 33.39
CA ALA A 164 7.92 -37.28 33.92
C ALA A 164 7.25 -38.66 34.09
N GLY A 165 7.90 -39.72 33.63
CA GLY A 165 7.47 -41.10 33.81
C GLY A 165 8.65 -42.05 33.64
N ALA A 166 8.87 -42.89 34.65
CA ALA A 166 10.10 -43.61 34.94
C ALA A 166 10.32 -44.94 34.17
N SER A 167 11.60 -45.32 34.09
CA SER A 167 12.24 -46.64 34.18
C SER A 167 11.49 -47.93 33.75
N SER A 168 12.16 -48.75 32.91
CA SER A 168 12.42 -50.16 33.25
C SER A 168 13.50 -50.79 32.37
N SER A 169 14.48 -51.40 33.01
CA SER A 169 15.49 -52.31 32.45
C SER A 169 14.87 -53.64 32.00
N ALA A 170 15.50 -54.31 31.04
CA ALA A 170 15.65 -55.77 31.02
C ALA A 170 16.85 -56.13 30.13
N ASP A 171 17.73 -56.93 30.73
CA ASP A 171 18.82 -57.71 30.15
C ASP A 171 18.25 -58.87 29.30
#